data_AF-A0AAU5E1M2-F1
#
_entry.id   AF-A0AAU5E1M2-F1
#
_cell.length_a   1.000
_cell.length_b   1.000
_cell.length_c   1.000
_cell.angle_alpha   90.00
_cell.angle_beta   90.00
_cell.angle_gamma   90.00
#
_symmetry.space_group_name_H-M   'P 1'
#
loop_
_entity.id
_entity.type
_entity.pdbx_description
1 polymer ?
#
loop_
_entity_poly.entity_id
_entity_poly.type
_entity_poly.pdbx_seq_one_letter_code
_entity_poly.pdbx_strand_id
1 'polypeptide(L)' 'MNTRLISGDLAAAEVTVSPATIRKWVQLGHLTAAGRQGRRLLYRLEDVFAAERAVRRGYATGS' A
#
# COMPACT_ATOMS: atom_id res chain seq x y z
N MET A 1 -14.75 -8.45 11.35
CA MET A 1 -13.28 -8.39 11.43
C MET A 1 -12.87 -6.92 11.38
N ASN A 2 -12.13 -6.42 12.37
CA ASN A 2 -11.76 -5.00 12.47
C ASN A 2 -10.65 -4.67 11.46
N THR A 3 -11.00 -3.92 10.42
CA THR A 3 -10.05 -3.44 9.41
C THR A 3 -9.27 -2.25 9.95
N ARG A 4 -7.96 -2.41 10.18
CA ARG A 4 -7.11 -1.30 10.64
C ARG A 4 -6.76 -0.39 9.47
N LEU A 5 -7.20 0.86 9.55
CA LEU A 5 -6.84 1.91 8.61
C LEU A 5 -5.55 2.60 9.06
N ILE A 6 -4.63 2.79 8.11
CA ILE A 6 -3.33 3.43 8.33
C ILE A 6 -3.06 4.50 7.27
N SER A 7 -2.26 5.50 7.62
CA SER A 7 -1.80 6.53 6.68
C SER A 7 -0.80 5.96 5.67
N GLY A 8 -0.58 6.67 4.56
CA GLY A 8 0.42 6.26 3.57
C GLY A 8 1.87 6.27 4.10
N ASP A 9 2.17 7.17 5.04
CA ASP A 9 3.46 7.20 5.75
C ASP A 9 3.66 5.97 6.64
N LEU A 10 2.64 5.58 7.41
CA LEU A 10 2.70 4.37 8.23
C LEU A 10 2.73 3.11 7.36
N ALA A 11 1.90 3.05 6.31
CA ALA A 11 1.92 1.94 5.35
C ALA A 11 3.29 1.70 4.74
N ALA A 12 4.01 2.78 4.40
CA ALA A 12 5.35 2.69 3.86
C ALA A 12 6.35 2.09 4.87
N ALA A 13 6.24 2.47 6.15
CA ALA A 13 7.06 1.92 7.22
C ALA A 13 6.78 0.43 7.48
N GLU A 14 5.51 0.01 7.48
CA GLU A 14 5.09 -1.38 7.74
C GLU A 14 5.64 -2.38 6.71
N VAL A 15 5.83 -1.95 5.46
CA VAL A 15 6.38 -2.79 4.39
C VAL A 15 7.79 -2.37 3.96
N THR A 16 8.45 -1.50 4.73
CA THR A 16 9.83 -1.04 4.51
C THR A 16 10.06 -0.49 3.09
N VAL A 17 9.14 0.31 2.59
CA VAL A 17 9.25 1.02 1.30
C VAL A 17 9.19 2.53 1.49
N SER A 18 9.49 3.28 0.43
CA SER A 18 9.28 4.74 0.46
C SER A 18 7.79 5.09 0.34
N PRO A 19 7.33 6.22 0.93
CA PRO A 19 5.98 6.72 0.69
C PRO A 19 5.66 7.02 -0.78
N ALA A 20 6.68 7.28 -1.61
CA ALA A 20 6.53 7.42 -3.05
C ALA A 20 6.16 6.08 -3.72
N THR A 21 6.68 4.96 -3.22
CA THR A 21 6.33 3.61 -3.69
C THR A 21 4.86 3.30 -3.42
N ILE A 22 4.35 3.64 -2.23
CA ILE A 22 2.91 3.49 -1.91
C ILE A 22 2.05 4.30 -2.89
N ARG A 23 2.42 5.56 -3.17
CA ARG A 23 1.72 6.36 -4.19
C ARG A 23 1.76 5.72 -5.57
N LYS A 24 2.91 5.17 -5.96
CA LYS A 24 3.07 4.45 -7.24
C LYS A 24 2.17 3.22 -7.29
N TRP A 25 2.05 2.44 -6.22
CA TRP A 25 1.13 1.30 -6.16
C TRP A 25 -0.32 1.73 -6.33
N VAL A 26 -0.73 2.85 -5.74
CA VAL A 26 -2.08 3.40 -5.94
C VAL A 26 -2.30 3.85 -7.38
N GLN A 27 -1.34 4.57 -7.95
CA GLN A 27 -1.42 5.02 -9.35
C GLN A 27 -1.48 3.86 -10.35
N LEU A 28 -0.75 2.77 -10.07
CA LEU A 28 -0.75 1.57 -10.89
C LEU A 28 -1.94 0.63 -10.59
N GLY A 29 -2.80 0.97 -9.62
CA GLY A 29 -3.96 0.15 -9.25
C GLY A 29 -3.62 -1.09 -8.42
N HIS A 30 -2.38 -1.24 -7.94
CA HIS A 30 -1.99 -2.33 -7.04
C HIS A 30 -2.50 -2.14 -5.61
N LEU A 31 -2.80 -0.91 -5.20
CA LEU A 31 -3.32 -0.58 -3.88
C LEU A 31 -4.50 0.38 -4.00
N THR A 32 -5.59 0.10 -3.28
CA THR A 32 -6.76 1.00 -3.24
C THR A 32 -6.83 1.73 -1.90
N ALA A 33 -7.09 3.03 -1.93
CA ALA A 33 -7.35 3.79 -0.71
C ALA A 33 -8.72 3.39 -0.14
N ALA A 34 -8.74 2.99 1.12
CA ALA A 34 -9.96 2.56 1.81
C ALA A 34 -10.71 3.73 2.47
N GLY A 35 -10.08 4.91 2.52
CA GLY A 35 -10.70 6.12 3.03
C GLY A 35 -9.77 7.32 2.93
N ARG A 36 -10.20 8.42 3.54
CA ARG A 36 -9.42 9.66 3.60
C ARG A 36 -9.68 10.36 4.92
N GLN A 37 -8.63 10.85 5.56
CA GLN A 37 -8.69 11.73 6.74
C GLN A 37 -8.15 13.10 6.34
N GLY A 38 -9.07 14.04 6.09
CA GLY A 38 -8.74 15.36 5.53
C GLY A 38 -8.09 15.24 4.15
N ARG A 39 -6.80 15.60 4.05
CA ARG A 39 -6.01 15.48 2.81
C ARG A 39 -5.22 14.16 2.72
N ARG A 40 -5.14 13.37 3.79
CA ARG A 40 -4.36 12.13 3.84
C ARG A 40 -5.22 10.94 3.43
N LEU A 41 -4.77 10.16 2.45
CA LEU A 41 -5.39 8.88 2.12
C LEU A 41 -5.09 7.85 3.21
N LEU A 42 -6.09 7.02 3.50
CA LEU A 42 -6.00 5.90 4.42
C LEU A 42 -6.11 4.59 3.64
N TYR A 43 -5.33 3.61 4.08
CA TYR A 43 -5.22 2.30 3.46
C TYR A 43 -5.55 1.24 4.49
N ARG A 44 -6.15 0.13 4.06
CA ARG A 44 -6.24 -1.05 4.91
C ARG A 44 -4.86 -1.69 4.99
N LEU A 45 -4.44 -2.05 6.19
CA LEU A 45 -3.16 -2.72 6.39
C LEU A 45 -3.07 -4.02 5.57
N GLU A 46 -4.16 -4.79 5.46
CA GLU A 46 -4.20 -6.01 4.65
C GLU A 46 -3.95 -5.77 3.15
N ASP A 47 -4.51 -4.71 2.58
CA ASP A 47 -4.36 -4.37 1.17
C ASP A 47 -2.93 -3.92 0.87
N VAL A 48 -2.27 -3.25 1.82
CA VAL A 48 -0.86 -2.86 1.70
C VAL A 48 0.04 -4.10 1.62
N PHE A 49 -0.18 -5.11 2.47
CA PHE A 49 0.58 -6.37 2.40
C PHE A 49 0.22 -7.22 1.17
N ALA A 50 -1.02 -7.15 0.69
CA ALA A 50 -1.40 -7.82 -0.56
C ALA A 50 -0.68 -7.18 -1.76
N ALA A 51 -0.64 -5.85 -1.82
CA ALA A 51 0.07 -5.09 -2.84
C ALA A 51 1.58 -5.37 -2.83
N GLU A 52 2.22 -5.38 -1.65
CA GLU A 52 3.65 -5.71 -1.50
C GLU A 52 3.98 -7.08 -2.09
N ARG A 53 3.19 -8.10 -1.75
CA ARG A 53 3.38 -9.46 -2.28
C ARG A 53 3.13 -9.54 -3.79
N ALA A 54 2.11 -8.87 -4.30
CA ALA A 54 1.82 -8.86 -5.74
C ALA A 54 2.97 -8.23 -6.53
N VAL A 55 3.46 -7.08 -6.06
CA VAL A 55 4.58 -6.35 -6.67
C VAL A 55 5.87 -7.17 -6.59
N ARG A 56 6.16 -7.77 -5.44
CA ARG A 56 7.36 -8.62 -5.25
C ARG A 56 7.35 -9.86 -6.14
N ARG A 57 6.18 -10.48 -6.37
CA ARG A 57 6.02 -11.58 -7.33
C ARG A 57 6.18 -11.14 -8.78
N GLY A 58 5.69 -9.95 -9.12
CA GLY A 58 5.87 -9.35 -10.44
C GLY A 58 7.35 -9.15 -10.78
N TYR A 59 8.17 -8.72 -9.81
CA TYR A 59 9.62 -8.63 -9.98
C TYR A 59 10.31 -10.00 -10.03
N ALA A 60 9.87 -10.97 -9.23
CA ALA A 60 10.49 -12.30 -9.17
C ALA A 60 10.26 -13.15 -10.45
N THR A 61 9.27 -12.81 -11.26
CA THR A 61 8.96 -13.55 -12.51
C THR A 61 9.68 -12.95 -13.73
N GLY A 62 10.38 -11.82 -13.57
CA GLY A 62 11.07 -11.11 -14.64
C GLY A 62 12.60 -11.18 -14.59
N SER A 63 13.19 -12.15 -13.88
CA SER A 63 14.65 -12.38 -13.80
C SER A 63 15.03 -13.79 -14.22
#